data_AF-A0A4R5CD21-F1
#
_entry.id   AF-A0A4R5CD21-F1
#
_cell.length_a   1.000
_cell.length_b   1.000
_cell.length_c   1.000
_cell.angle_alpha   90.00
_cell.angle_beta   90.00
_cell.angle_gamma   90.00
#
_symmetry.space_group_name_H-M   'P 1'
#
loop_
_entity.id
_entity.type
_entity.pdbx_description
1 polymer ?
#
loop_
_entity_poly.entity_id
_entity_poly.type
_entity_poly.pdbx_seq_one_letter_code
_entity_poly.pdbx_strand_id
1 'polypeptide(L)' 'MPYSIGQKVIYNSIGGKNVEAKIIAKKDPQTGTIKTDRASGNFDYLVSVDKNGITEEHFCNEKDIK' A
#
# COMPACT_ATOMS: atom_id res chain seq x y z
N MET A 1 8.95 -12.92 1.36
CA MET A 1 9.22 -12.42 0.00
C MET A 1 8.48 -11.10 -0.13
N PRO A 2 9.09 -10.04 -0.69
CA PRO A 2 8.40 -8.76 -0.83
C PRO A 2 7.17 -8.94 -1.72
N TYR A 3 6.08 -8.28 -1.35
CA TYR A 3 4.83 -8.37 -2.08
C TYR A 3 4.96 -7.73 -3.48
N SER A 4 4.20 -8.24 -4.44
CA SER A 4 4.25 -7.77 -5.82
C SER A 4 3.18 -6.71 -6.11
N ILE A 5 3.48 -5.77 -7.02
CA ILE A 5 2.47 -4.84 -7.54
C ILE A 5 1.34 -5.65 -8.20
N GLY A 6 0.10 -5.31 -7.87
CA GLY A 6 -1.09 -6.01 -8.32
C GLY A 6 -1.55 -7.13 -7.38
N GLN A 7 -0.74 -7.51 -6.40
CA GLN A 7 -1.08 -8.55 -5.43
C GLN A 7 -2.17 -8.07 -4.48
N LYS A 8 -3.17 -8.93 -4.24
CA LYS A 8 -4.16 -8.73 -3.17
C LYS A 8 -3.57 -9.16 -1.84
N VAL A 9 -3.75 -8.33 -0.83
CA VAL A 9 -3.17 -8.50 0.51
C VAL A 9 -4.18 -8.05 1.56
N ILE A 10 -3.98 -8.49 2.80
CA ILE A 10 -4.75 -7.97 3.92
C ILE A 10 -3.95 -6.84 4.56
N TYR A 11 -4.44 -5.61 4.41
CA TYR A 11 -3.85 -4.42 5.01
C TYR A 11 -4.48 -4.14 6.37
N ASN A 12 -3.67 -4.01 7.40
CA ASN A 12 -4.10 -3.52 8.70
C ASN A 12 -4.12 -1.98 8.67
N SER A 13 -5.30 -1.43 8.43
CA SER A 13 -5.49 0.02 8.36
C SER A 13 -5.06 0.74 9.63
N ILE A 14 -4.76 2.04 9.51
CA ILE A 14 -4.39 2.91 10.64
C ILE A 14 -5.43 2.84 11.79
N GLY A 15 -6.70 2.56 11.46
CA GLY A 15 -7.78 2.37 12.44
C GLY A 15 -7.82 0.99 13.11
N GLY A 16 -6.82 0.13 12.90
CA GLY A 16 -6.73 -1.22 13.47
C GLY A 16 -7.67 -2.25 12.83
N LYS A 17 -8.24 -1.94 11.66
CA LYS A 17 -9.11 -2.85 10.92
C LYS A 17 -8.34 -3.50 9.79
N ASN A 18 -8.44 -4.83 9.71
CA ASN A 18 -7.97 -5.58 8.56
C ASN A 18 -8.94 -5.37 7.39
N VAL A 19 -8.41 -4.90 6.27
CA VAL A 19 -9.17 -4.65 5.04
C VAL A 19 -8.46 -5.32 3.88
N GLU A 20 -9.23 -5.80 2.90
CA GLU A 20 -8.64 -6.25 1.65
C GLU A 20 -8.10 -5.04 0.88
N ALA A 21 -6.85 -5.15 0.44
CA ALA A 21 -6.17 -4.12 -0.30
C ALA A 21 -5.38 -4.72 -1.45
N LYS A 22 -5.06 -3.89 -2.44
CA LYS A 22 -4.21 -4.27 -3.58
C LYS A 22 -2.98 -3.40 -3.61
N ILE A 23 -1.80 -4.00 -3.73
CA ILE A 23 -0.57 -3.24 -3.87
C ILE A 23 -0.56 -2.56 -5.23
N ILE A 24 -0.37 -1.24 -5.26
CA ILE A 24 -0.33 -0.45 -6.49
C ILE A 24 1.06 0.16 -6.72
N ALA A 25 1.84 0.38 -5.68
CA ALA A 25 3.25 0.76 -5.81
C ALA A 25 4.09 0.20 -4.65
N LYS A 26 5.40 0.11 -4.88
CA LYS A 26 6.40 -0.32 -3.89
C LYS A 26 7.53 0.69 -3.83
N LYS A 27 8.23 0.72 -2.71
CA LYS A 27 9.41 1.56 -2.50
C LYS A 27 10.45 1.31 -3.58
N ASP A 28 10.91 2.38 -4.18
CA ASP A 28 12.01 2.32 -5.13
C ASP A 28 13.32 2.06 -4.35
N PRO A 29 14.10 1.02 -4.71
CA PRO A 29 15.32 0.66 -3.98
C PRO A 29 16.46 1.66 -4.21
N GLN A 30 16.43 2.46 -5.27
CA GLN A 30 17.45 3.48 -5.56
C GLN A 30 17.16 4.78 -4.81
N THR A 31 15.90 5.23 -4.82
CA THR A 31 15.51 6.51 -4.19
C THR A 31 15.05 6.35 -2.74
N GLY A 32 14.73 5.13 -2.32
CA GLY A 32 14.22 4.84 -1.00
C GLY A 32 12.81 5.36 -0.74
N THR A 33 12.07 5.76 -1.77
CA THR A 33 10.71 6.32 -1.63
C THR A 33 9.77 5.73 -2.66
N ILE A 34 8.47 5.80 -2.37
CA ILE A 34 7.42 5.59 -3.36
C ILE A 34 7.16 6.93 -4.02
N LYS A 35 7.15 6.96 -5.35
CA LYS A 35 6.75 8.11 -6.14
C LYS A 35 5.77 7.67 -7.22
N THR A 36 4.57 8.22 -7.16
CA THR A 36 3.50 8.06 -8.16
C THR A 36 3.09 9.43 -8.67
N ASP A 37 2.31 9.50 -9.75
CA ASP A 37 1.80 10.78 -10.28
C ASP A 37 0.94 11.56 -9.28
N ARG A 38 0.35 10.86 -8.30
CA ARG A 38 -0.60 11.42 -7.33
C ARG A 38 -0.03 11.60 -5.93
N ALA A 39 0.99 10.83 -5.56
CA ALA A 39 1.50 10.79 -4.21
C ALA A 39 2.98 10.37 -4.12
N SER A 40 3.68 10.87 -3.11
CA SER A 40 5.05 10.48 -2.77
C SER A 40 5.25 10.31 -1.27
N GLY A 41 6.03 9.32 -0.85
CA GLY A 41 6.29 9.09 0.56
C GLY A 41 7.39 8.06 0.82
N ASN A 42 7.97 8.09 2.03
CA ASN A 42 8.97 7.13 2.48
C ASN A 42 8.31 5.95 3.22
N PHE A 43 7.60 5.12 2.46
CA PHE A 43 6.93 3.91 2.95
C PHE A 43 7.31 2.72 2.06
N ASP A 44 7.09 1.50 2.54
CA ASP A 44 7.44 0.29 1.77
C ASP A 44 6.47 0.03 0.62
N TYR A 45 5.16 0.25 0.86
CA TYR A 45 4.11 -0.01 -0.12
C TYR A 45 3.04 1.09 -0.14
N LEU A 46 2.41 1.24 -1.31
CA LEU A 46 1.18 1.98 -1.51
C LEU A 46 0.11 0.96 -1.89
N VAL A 47 -0.96 0.92 -1.09
CA VAL A 47 -2.07 0.00 -1.30
C VAL A 47 -3.34 0.77 -1.66
N SER A 48 -4.17 0.13 -2.47
CA SER A 48 -5.50 0.61 -2.84
C SER A 48 -6.53 -0.22 -2.08
N VAL A 49 -7.38 0.45 -1.33
CA VAL A 49 -8.47 -0.13 -0.52
C VAL A 49 -9.79 0.32 -1.15
N ASP A 50 -10.67 -0.62 -1.45
CA ASP A 50 -12.04 -0.27 -1.85
C ASP A 50 -12.93 -0.24 -0.61
N LYS A 51 -13.57 0.91 -0.36
CA LYS A 51 -14.44 1.11 0.78
C LYS A 51 -15.71 1.81 0.33
N ASN A 52 -16.82 1.06 0.35
CA ASN A 52 -18.14 1.56 -0.02
C ASN A 52 -18.19 2.19 -1.43
N GLY A 53 -17.46 1.62 -2.40
CA GLY A 53 -17.40 2.14 -3.77
C GLY A 53 -16.47 3.35 -3.97
N ILE A 54 -15.72 3.73 -2.93
CA ILE A 54 -14.66 4.73 -3.00
C ILE A 54 -13.32 3.99 -2.89
N THR A 55 -12.45 4.20 -3.86
CA THR A 55 -11.08 3.68 -3.82
C THR A 55 -10.18 4.67 -3.09
N GLU A 56 -9.65 4.27 -1.95
CA GLU A 56 -8.70 5.04 -1.14
C GLU A 56 -7.28 4.48 -1.33
N GLU A 57 -6.28 5.36 -1.43
CA GLU A 57 -4.87 5.00 -1.55
C GLU A 57 -4.15 5.26 -0.22
N HIS A 58 -3.49 4.23 0.32
CA HIS A 58 -2.89 4.25 1.65
C HIS A 58 -1.43 3.84 1.59
N PHE A 59 -0.56 4.67 2.17
CA PHE A 59 0.83 4.29 2.40
C PHE A 59 0.95 3.39 3.63
N CYS A 60 1.76 2.35 3.52
CA CYS A 60 1.98 1.40 4.61
C CYS A 60 3.35 0.72 4.52
N ASN A 61 3.78 0.12 5.64
CA ASN A 61 5.02 -0.65 5.70
C ASN A 61 4.72 -2.14 5.53
N GLU A 62 5.75 -2.94 5.24
CA GLU A 62 5.58 -4.39 5.04
C GLU A 62 4.91 -5.07 6.24
N LYS A 63 5.24 -4.62 7.47
CA LYS A 63 4.67 -5.14 8.72
C LYS A 63 3.15 -4.96 8.86
N ASP A 64 2.59 -4.01 8.11
CA ASP A 64 1.17 -3.65 8.17
C ASP A 64 0.34 -4.50 7.18
N ILE A 65 0.99 -5.38 6.42
CA ILE A 65 0.41 -6.19 5.35
C ILE A 65 0.58 -7.68 5.68
N LYS A 66 -0.42 -8.49 5.32
CA LYS A 66 -0.40 -9.95 5.42
C LYS A 66 -0.76 -10.59 4.09
#